data_AF-A0A4R1BZ86-F1
#
_entry.id   AF-A0A4R1BZ86-F1
#
_cell.length_a   1.000
_cell.length_b   1.000
_cell.length_c   1.000
_cell.angle_alpha   90.00
_cell.angle_beta   90.00
_cell.angle_gamma   90.00
#
_symmetry.space_group_name_H-M   'P 1'
#
loop_
_entity.id
_entity.type
_entity.pdbx_description
1 polymer ?
#
loop_
_entity_poly.entity_id
_entity_poly.type
_entity_poly.pdbx_seq_one_letter_code
_entity_poly.pdbx_strand_id
1 'polypeptide(L)' 'MSEEQAGIEPGSAEPVAPAPETGHGAVDGVIASLAGLAELPVDEHVAVFEHAHAQLRGALDAPSGPRPPTSAGPVG' A
#
# COMPACT_ATOMS: atom_id res chain seq x y z
N MET A 1 -15.76 -22.83 36.42
CA MET A 1 -15.63 -21.98 35.23
C MET A 1 -14.42 -21.12 35.49
N SER A 2 -13.26 -21.55 35.00
CA SER A 2 -12.00 -20.82 35.16
C SER A 2 -11.79 -20.02 33.89
N GLU A 3 -11.52 -18.74 34.07
CA GLU A 3 -11.24 -17.78 33.01
C GLU A 3 -9.91 -18.14 32.36
N GLU A 4 -9.96 -18.78 31.19
CA GLU A 4 -8.80 -18.83 30.29
C GLU A 4 -8.69 -17.47 29.61
N GLN A 5 -8.13 -16.51 30.35
CA GLN A 5 -7.64 -15.26 29.77
C GLN A 5 -6.38 -15.61 28.97
N ALA A 6 -6.59 -15.97 27.69
CA ALA A 6 -5.54 -16.07 26.71
C ALA A 6 -4.85 -14.70 26.60
N GLY A 7 -3.66 -14.60 27.20
CA GLY A 7 -2.80 -13.44 27.08
C GLY A 7 -2.45 -13.23 25.62
N ILE A 8 -3.06 -12.23 24.99
CA ILE A 8 -2.59 -11.69 23.73
C ILE A 8 -1.32 -10.91 24.12
N GLU A 9 -0.14 -11.51 23.96
CA GLU A 9 1.12 -10.77 24.17
C GLU A 9 1.18 -9.62 23.15
N PRO A 10 1.17 -8.34 23.57
CA PRO A 10 1.38 -7.25 22.65
C PRO A 10 2.88 -7.13 22.42
N GLY A 11 3.37 -7.55 21.24
CA GLY A 11 4.72 -7.14 20.82
C GLY A 11 5.59 -8.17 20.10
N SER A 12 5.05 -9.23 19.49
CA SER A 12 5.79 -9.90 18.42
C SER A 12 5.53 -9.13 17.13
N ALA A 13 6.27 -8.05 16.91
CA ALA A 13 6.38 -7.46 15.59
C ALA A 13 7.07 -8.49 14.70
N GLU A 14 6.27 -9.36 14.07
CA GLU A 14 6.78 -10.24 13.02
C GLU A 14 7.55 -9.37 12.01
N PRO A 15 8.69 -9.84 11.48
CA PRO A 15 9.43 -9.08 10.50
C PRO A 15 8.50 -8.77 9.34
N VAL A 16 8.13 -7.49 9.22
CA VAL A 16 7.22 -7.02 8.18
C VAL A 16 7.90 -7.34 6.85
N ALA A 17 7.31 -8.26 6.10
CA ALA A 17 7.82 -8.62 4.78
C ALA A 17 8.01 -7.34 3.95
N PRO A 18 9.06 -7.26 3.10
CA PRO A 18 9.29 -6.08 2.29
C PRO A 18 8.04 -5.77 1.49
N ALA A 19 7.66 -4.50 1.46
CA ALA A 19 6.46 -4.07 0.77
C ALA A 19 6.59 -4.42 -0.73
N PRO A 20 5.51 -4.92 -1.37
CA PRO A 20 5.57 -5.34 -2.76
C PRO A 20 5.85 -4.14 -3.67
N GLU A 21 6.83 -4.29 -4.57
CA GLU A 21 7.09 -3.33 -5.64
C GLU A 21 6.09 -3.55 -6.78
N THR A 22 5.38 -2.49 -7.15
CA THR A 22 4.35 -2.50 -8.20
C THR A 22 4.92 -2.11 -9.56
N GLY A 23 6.11 -1.51 -9.59
CA GLY A 23 6.76 -0.98 -10.80
C GLY A 23 6.18 0.36 -11.24
N HIS A 24 5.27 0.95 -10.47
CA HIS A 24 4.71 2.26 -10.70
C HIS A 24 5.19 3.22 -9.60
N GLY A 25 6.15 4.08 -9.94
CA GLY A 25 6.87 4.90 -8.95
C GLY A 25 5.98 5.74 -8.01
N ALA A 26 4.82 6.22 -8.48
CA ALA A 26 3.88 6.94 -7.62
C ALA A 26 3.18 6.01 -6.60
N VAL A 27 2.86 4.77 -6.98
CA VAL A 27 2.25 3.77 -6.09
C VAL A 27 3.30 3.24 -5.12
N ASP A 28 4.51 2.96 -5.61
CA ASP A 28 5.63 2.50 -4.78
C ASP A 28 6.00 3.55 -3.71
N GLY A 29 5.96 4.84 -4.06
CA GLY A 29 6.14 5.93 -3.09
C GLY A 29 5.04 6.01 -2.03
N VAL A 30 3.78 5.76 -2.39
CA VAL A 30 2.67 5.70 -1.44
C VAL A 30 2.84 4.50 -0.50
N ILE A 31 3.19 3.33 -1.04
CA ILE A 31 3.43 2.11 -0.25
C ILE A 31 4.60 2.33 0.73
N ALA A 32 5.69 2.95 0.28
CA ALA A 32 6.82 3.29 1.15
C ALA A 32 6.43 4.26 2.28
N SER A 33 5.52 5.20 2.01
CA SER A 33 5.01 6.14 3.02
C SER A 33 4.22 5.45 4.13
N LEU A 34 3.65 4.28 3.87
CA LEU A 34 2.90 3.48 4.84
C LEU A 34 3.79 2.59 5.73
N ALA A 35 5.07 2.39 5.38
CA ALA A 35 5.95 1.48 6.09
C ALA A 35 6.21 1.87 7.56
N GLY A 36 6.18 3.18 7.87
CA GLY A 36 6.37 3.71 9.24
C GLY A 36 5.07 3.96 10.01
N LEU A 37 3.91 3.61 9.45
CA LEU A 37 2.61 3.95 10.02
C LEU A 37 2.41 3.32 11.41
N ALA A 38 2.89 2.10 11.62
CA ALA A 38 2.77 1.39 12.89
C ALA A 38 3.49 2.08 14.06
N GLU A 39 4.45 2.97 13.78
CA GLU A 39 5.19 3.74 14.77
C GLU A 39 4.46 5.04 15.17
N LEU A 40 3.45 5.45 14.39
CA LEU A 40 2.64 6.63 14.66
C LEU A 40 1.49 6.31 15.63
N PRO A 41 1.00 7.30 16.40
CA PRO A 41 -0.25 7.16 17.16
C PRO A 41 -1.42 6.81 16.24
N VAL A 42 -2.32 5.95 16.69
CA VAL A 42 -3.48 5.48 15.90
C VAL A 42 -4.36 6.63 15.39
N ASP A 43 -4.47 7.73 16.16
CA ASP A 43 -5.22 8.92 15.74
C ASP A 43 -4.62 9.60 14.49
N GLU A 44 -3.31 9.48 14.29
CA GLU A 44 -2.61 9.98 13.11
C GLU A 44 -2.73 9.03 11.90
N HIS A 45 -3.06 7.75 12.11
CA HIS A 45 -3.13 6.76 11.03
C HIS A 45 -4.15 7.18 9.98
N VAL A 46 -5.28 7.74 10.42
CA VAL A 46 -6.35 8.19 9.52
C VAL A 46 -5.84 9.26 8.57
N ALA A 47 -5.10 10.25 9.07
CA ALA A 47 -4.57 11.33 8.24
C ALA A 47 -3.58 10.79 7.18
N VAL A 48 -2.72 9.85 7.55
CA VAL A 48 -1.78 9.21 6.63
C VAL A 48 -2.50 8.36 5.59
N PHE A 49 -3.51 7.58 5.99
CA PHE A 49 -4.30 6.77 5.07
C PHE A 49 -5.09 7.62 4.08
N GLU A 50 -5.72 8.70 4.52
CA GLU A 50 -6.44 9.64 3.64
C GLU A 50 -5.49 10.27 2.62
N HIS A 51 -4.30 10.69 3.06
CA HIS A 51 -3.28 11.22 2.16
C HIS A 51 -2.80 10.17 1.14
N ALA A 52 -2.53 8.95 1.58
CA ALA A 52 -2.16 7.83 0.72
C ALA A 52 -3.26 7.52 -0.31
N HIS A 53 -4.53 7.51 0.10
CA HIS A 53 -5.67 7.30 -0.79
C HIS A 53 -5.80 8.40 -1.84
N ALA A 54 -5.65 9.67 -1.46
CA ALA A 54 -5.69 10.79 -2.39
C ALA A 54 -4.59 10.68 -3.46
N GLN A 55 -3.37 10.32 -3.04
CA GLN A 55 -2.24 10.13 -3.96
C GLN A 55 -2.46 8.92 -4.89
N LEU A 56 -2.91 7.78 -4.34
CA LEU A 56 -3.21 6.59 -5.14
C LEU A 56 -4.30 6.87 -6.17
N ARG A 57 -5.36 7.58 -5.79
CA ARG A 57 -6.42 7.99 -6.71
C ARG A 57 -5.87 8.90 -7.81
N GLY A 58 -5.03 9.87 -7.48
CA GLY A 58 -4.38 10.73 -8.48
C GLY A 58 -3.50 9.95 -9.45
N ALA A 59 -2.73 8.98 -8.95
CA ALA A 59 -1.88 8.12 -9.78
C ALA A 59 -2.70 7.23 -10.74
N LEU A 60 -3.85 6.72 -10.28
CA LEU A 60 -4.73 5.86 -11.08
C LEU A 60 -5.62 6.64 -12.07
N ASP A 61 -5.98 7.88 -11.73
CA ASP A 61 -6.77 8.77 -12.59
C ASP A 61 -5.93 9.43 -13.68
N ALA A 62 -4.61 9.55 -13.46
CA ALA A 62 -3.68 10.02 -14.48
C ALA A 62 -3.77 9.10 -15.71
N PRO A 63 -3.88 9.66 -16.93
CA PRO A 63 -3.86 8.84 -18.14
C PRO A 63 -2.52 8.11 -18.18
N SER A 64 -2.55 6.80 -17.93
CA SER A 64 -1.43 5.90 -18.20
C SER A 64 -0.95 6.25 -19.61
N GLY A 65 0.34 6.60 -19.73
CA GLY A 65 0.93 7.09 -20.97
C GLY A 65 0.66 6.20 -22.19
N PRO A 66 1.08 6.64 -23.40
CA PRO A 66 0.62 6.10 -24.68
C PRO A 66 0.43 4.59 -24.64
N ARG A 67 -0.82 4.13 -24.82
CA ARG A 67 -1.12 2.70 -24.97
C ARG A 67 -0.14 2.14 -26.00
N PRO A 68 0.73 1.18 -25.66
CA PRO A 68 1.61 0.57 -26.66
C PRO A 68 0.71 0.07 -27.79
N PRO A 69 1.07 0.27 -29.07
CA PRO A 69 0.25 -0.21 -30.17
C PRO A 69 0.01 -1.69 -29.90
N THR A 70 -1.26 -2.03 -29.66
CA THR A 70 -1.68 -3.42 -29.56
C THR A 70 -1.11 -4.11 -30.76
N SER A 71 -0.25 -5.10 -30.53
CA SER A 71 0.44 -5.90 -31.55
C SER A 71 -0.43 -5.95 -32.80
N ALA A 72 -0.04 -5.16 -33.81
CA ALA A 72 -0.72 -5.15 -35.08
C ALA A 72 -0.67 -6.60 -35.56
N GLY A 73 -1.82 -7.28 -35.49
CA GLY A 73 -1.93 -8.65 -35.97
C GLY A 73 -1.38 -8.71 -37.39
N PRO A 74 -0.74 -9.83 -37.79
CA PRO A 74 -0.18 -9.95 -39.12
C PRO A 74 -1.27 -9.64 -40.14
N VAL A 75 -1.03 -8.60 -40.94
CA VAL A 75 -1.87 -8.25 -42.08
C VAL A 75 -1.56 -9.24 -43.20
N GLY A 76 -2.58 -9.97 -43.65
CA GLY A 76 -2.58 -10.73 -44.91
C GLY A 76 -1.99 -12.13 -44.84
#